data_AF-A0A098LI27-F1
#
_entry.id   AF-A0A098LI27-F1
#
_cell.length_a   1.000
_cell.length_b   1.000
_cell.length_c   1.000
_cell.angle_alpha   90.00
_cell.angle_beta   90.00
_cell.angle_gamma   90.00
#
_symmetry.space_group_name_H-M   'P 1'
#
loop_
_entity.id
_entity.type
_entity.pdbx_description
1 polymer ?
#
loop_
_entity_poly.entity_id
_entity_poly.type
_entity_poly.pdbx_seq_one_letter_code
_entity_poly.pdbx_strand_id
1 'polypeptide(L)' 'MMLKDISKQMLTTQLRELEQDGLIERVIYPEIPPRVEYFLTPKGKALIPIMDALKEWADEFLLKDVSAREIV' A
#
# COMPACT_ATOMS: atom_id res chain seq x y z
N MET A 1 7.24 -3.43 7.72
CA MET A 1 7.18 -4.27 6.51
C MET A 1 8.01 -3.59 5.44
N MET A 2 9.18 -4.14 5.07
CA MET A 2 9.93 -3.62 3.91
C MET A 2 9.30 -4.21 2.65
N LEU A 3 8.92 -3.37 1.69
CA LEU A 3 8.52 -3.80 0.34
C LEU A 3 9.78 -4.27 -0.40
N LYS A 4 10.26 -5.48 -0.10
CA LYS A 4 11.54 -6.00 -0.62
C LYS A 4 11.48 -6.35 -2.11
N ASP A 5 10.28 -6.59 -2.64
CA ASP A 5 10.08 -7.12 -4.00
C ASP A 5 9.58 -6.08 -5.02
N ILE A 6 9.50 -4.79 -4.64
CA ILE A 6 9.13 -3.71 -5.56
C ILE A 6 10.37 -2.95 -6.05
N SER A 7 10.48 -2.73 -7.35
CA SER A 7 11.53 -1.88 -7.90
C SER A 7 11.29 -0.42 -7.48
N LYS A 8 12.38 0.35 -7.30
CA LYS A 8 12.28 1.80 -6.95
C LYS A 8 11.44 2.58 -7.96
N GLN A 9 11.57 2.24 -9.24
CA GLN A 9 10.80 2.88 -10.32
C GLN A 9 9.32 2.57 -10.18
N MET A 10 8.95 1.30 -9.96
CA MET A 10 7.55 0.89 -9.79
C MET A 10 6.94 1.54 -8.56
N LEU A 11 7.64 1.55 -7.42
CA LEU A 11 7.17 2.23 -6.21
C LEU A 11 6.96 3.74 -6.45
N THR A 12 7.87 4.39 -7.16
CA THR A 12 7.74 5.83 -7.48
C THR A 12 6.53 6.09 -8.37
N THR A 13 6.28 5.25 -9.37
CA THR A 13 5.11 5.35 -10.23
C THR A 13 3.82 5.20 -9.42
N GLN A 14 3.72 4.15 -8.60
CA GLN A 14 2.53 3.89 -7.79
C GLN A 14 2.26 5.01 -6.77
N LEU A 15 3.29 5.56 -6.13
CA LEU A 15 3.12 6.69 -5.22
C LEU A 15 2.63 7.95 -5.95
N ARG A 16 3.11 8.21 -7.18
CA ARG A 16 2.63 9.35 -7.99
C ARG A 16 1.17 9.18 -8.40
N GLU A 17 0.75 7.98 -8.77
CA GLU A 17 -0.65 7.68 -9.11
C GLU A 17 -1.56 7.93 -7.89
N LEU A 18 -1.18 7.40 -6.72
CA LEU A 18 -1.93 7.62 -5.46
C LEU A 18 -1.98 9.10 -5.04
N GLU A 19 -0.92 9.85 -5.29
CA GLU A 19 -0.87 11.30 -5.04
C GLU A 19 -1.81 12.06 -6.00
N GLN A 20 -1.80 11.70 -7.30
CA GLN A 20 -2.70 12.27 -8.31
C GLN A 20 -4.17 11.98 -8.01
N ASP A 21 -4.48 10.80 -7.49
CA ASP A 21 -5.82 10.42 -7.06
C ASP A 21 -6.25 11.09 -5.74
N GLY A 22 -5.35 11.82 -5.08
CA GLY A 22 -5.58 12.50 -3.81
C GLY A 22 -5.73 11.56 -2.63
N LEU A 23 -5.19 10.34 -2.72
CA LEU A 23 -5.22 9.34 -1.65
C LEU A 23 -4.05 9.51 -0.69
N ILE A 24 -2.90 9.98 -1.21
CA ILE A 24 -1.74 10.32 -0.40
C ILE A 24 -1.29 11.76 -0.64
N GLU A 25 -0.64 12.34 0.37
CA GLU A 25 0.07 13.61 0.28
C GLU A 25 1.57 13.39 0.45
N ARG A 26 2.37 14.18 -0.28
CA ARG A 26 3.83 14.15 -0.24
C ARG A 26 4.36 15.36 0.49
N VAL A 27 5.12 15.14 1.57
CA VAL A 27 5.75 16.20 2.38
C VAL A 27 7.26 16.14 2.22
N ILE A 28 7.86 17.28 1.89
CA ILE A 28 9.31 17.44 1.79
C ILE A 28 9.81 18.14 3.06
N TYR A 29 10.74 17.50 3.77
CA TYR A 29 11.41 18.09 4.92
C TYR A 29 12.79 18.58 4.48
N PRO A 30 13.03 19.90 4.44
CA PRO A 30 14.31 20.49 4.05
C PRO A 30 15.30 20.45 5.22
N GLU A 31 15.57 19.27 5.75
CA GLU A 31 16.59 19.02 6.78
C GLU A 31 17.85 18.37 6.16
N ILE A 32 18.90 18.16 6.94
CA ILE A 32 20.11 17.44 6.50
C ILE A 32 20.17 16.12 7.25
N PRO A 33 20.05 14.96 6.56
CA PRO A 33 19.79 14.79 5.12
C PRO A 33 18.34 15.09 4.72
N PRO A 34 18.08 15.56 3.48
CA PRO A 34 16.73 15.86 3.04
C PRO A 34 15.90 14.57 2.98
N ARG A 35 14.68 14.61 3.53
CA ARG A 35 13.75 13.47 3.50
C ARG A 35 12.41 13.84 2.88
N VAL A 36 11.77 12.82 2.31
CA VAL A 36 10.42 12.89 1.75
C VAL A 36 9.59 11.85 2.46
N GLU A 37 8.43 12.24 2.95
CA GLU A 37 7.47 11.33 3.56
C GLU A 37 6.13 11.43 2.84
N TYR A 38 5.40 10.32 2.86
CA TYR A 38 4.08 10.20 2.27
C TYR A 38 3.08 9.86 3.35
N PHE A 39 1.93 10.54 3.36
CA PHE A 39 0.87 10.33 4.34
C PHE A 39 -0.46 10.08 3.63
N LEU A 40 -1.35 9.31 4.26
CA LEU A 40 -2.72 9.17 3.76
C LEU A 40 -3.50 10.46 4.01
N THR A 41 -4.16 10.95 2.98
CA THR A 41 -5.15 12.04 3.10
C THR A 41 -6.40 11.54 3.82
N PRO A 42 -7.35 12.42 4.21
CA PRO A 42 -8.65 11.98 4.71
C PRO A 42 -9.38 11.04 3.73
N LYS A 43 -9.28 11.29 2.42
CA LYS A 43 -9.82 10.42 1.37
C LYS A 43 -9.14 9.05 1.36
N GLY A 44 -7.81 9.00 1.46
CA GLY A 44 -7.05 7.74 1.55
C GLY A 44 -7.38 6.94 2.80
N LYS A 45 -7.53 7.59 3.96
CA LYS A 45 -7.91 6.93 5.21
C LYS A 45 -9.31 6.32 5.14
N ALA A 46 -10.24 6.94 4.43
CA ALA A 46 -11.59 6.40 4.24
C ALA A 46 -11.61 5.08 3.44
N LEU A 47 -10.53 4.73 2.72
CA LEU A 47 -10.40 3.44 2.03
C LEU A 47 -9.97 2.29 2.94
N ILE A 48 -9.34 2.59 4.09
CA ILE A 48 -8.86 1.57 5.05
C ILE A 48 -9.96 0.54 5.39
N PRO A 49 -11.18 0.93 5.82
CA PRO A 49 -12.21 -0.05 6.18
C PRO A 49 -12.65 -0.92 4.99
N ILE A 50 -12.56 -0.42 3.75
CA ILE A 50 -12.89 -1.20 2.55
C ILE A 50 -11.78 -2.23 2.29
N MET A 51 -10.53 -1.83 2.43
CA MET A 51 -9.38 -2.74 2.33
C MET A 51 -9.40 -3.81 3.40
N ASP A 52 -9.80 -3.46 4.63
CA ASP A 52 -9.96 -4.40 5.73
C ASP A 52 -11.08 -5.40 5.45
N ALA A 53 -12.24 -4.95 4.97
CA ALA A 53 -13.33 -5.84 4.58
C ALA A 53 -12.93 -6.79 3.43
N LEU A 54 -12.18 -6.28 2.44
CA LEU A 54 -11.64 -7.12 1.36
C LEU A 54 -10.65 -8.16 1.89
N LYS A 55 -9.81 -7.77 2.85
CA LYS A 55 -8.89 -8.68 3.51
C LYS A 55 -9.62 -9.75 4.30
N GLU A 56 -10.62 -9.40 5.10
CA GLU A 56 -11.43 -10.36 5.86
C GLU A 56 -12.07 -11.41 4.94
N TRP A 57 -12.64 -10.96 3.82
CA TRP A 57 -13.15 -11.86 2.80
C TRP A 57 -12.05 -12.76 2.21
N ALA A 58 -10.89 -12.20 1.87
CA ALA A 58 -9.77 -12.99 1.35
C ALA A 58 -9.24 -14.03 2.36
N ASP A 59 -9.18 -13.67 3.64
CA ASP A 59 -8.77 -14.57 4.72
C ASP A 59 -9.78 -15.71 4.89
N GLU A 60 -11.08 -15.45 4.68
CA GLU A 60 -12.13 -16.46 4.77
C GLU A 60 -12.14 -17.43 3.59
N PHE A 61 -11.95 -16.95 2.36
CA PHE A 61 -12.21 -17.72 1.14
C PHE A 61 -10.99 -18.02 0.28
N LEU A 62 -9.89 -17.26 0.40
CA LEU A 62 -8.72 -17.41 -0.46
C LEU A 62 -7.51 -17.99 0.28
N LEU A 63 -7.24 -17.54 1.51
CA LEU A 63 -6.03 -17.98 2.23
C LEU A 63 -6.18 -19.35 2.92
N LYS A 64 -7.40 -19.86 3.11
CA LYS A 64 -7.63 -21.23 3.59
C LYS A 64 -7.35 -22.30 2.52
N ASP A 65 -7.43 -21.94 1.24
CA ASP A 65 -7.23 -22.87 0.13
C ASP A 65 -5.76 -23.03 -0.28
N VAL A 66 -4.88 -22.11 0.12
CA VAL A 66 -3.45 -22.16 -0.28
C VAL A 66 -2.70 -23.28 0.44
N SER A 67 -3.09 -23.66 1.67
CA SER A 67 -2.50 -24.83 2.33
C SER A 67 -2.86 -26.17 1.67
N ALA A 68 -3.86 -26.20 0.78
CA ALA A 68 -4.28 -27.40 0.07
C ALA A 68 -3.65 -27.56 -1.32
N ARG A 69 -2.89 -26.57 -1.82
CA ARG A 69 -2.36 -26.57 -3.19
C ARG A 69 -0.84 -26.77 -3.33
N GLU A 70 -0.11 -27.05 -2.25
CA GLU A 70 1.33 -27.39 -2.31
C GLU A 70 1.64 -28.90 -2.41
N ILE A 71 0.68 -29.75 -2.77
CA ILE A 71 0.97 -31.16 -3.11
C ILE A 71 0.30 -31.54 -4.43
N VAL A 72 0.90 -31.17 -5.57
CA VAL A 72 0.98 -31.99 -6.80
C VAL A 72 2.25 -31.63 -7.55
#